data_AF-D4AWJ7-F1
#
_entry.id   AF-D4AWJ7-F1
#
_cell.length_a   1.000
_cell.length_b   1.000
_cell.length_c   1.000
_cell.angle_alpha   90.00
_cell.angle_beta   90.00
_cell.angle_gamma   90.00
#
_symmetry.space_group_name_H-M   'P 1'
#
loop_
_entity.id
_entity.type
_entity.pdbx_description
1 polymer ?
#
loop_
_entity_poly.entity_id
_entity_poly.type
_entity_poly.pdbx_seq_one_letter_code
_entity_poly.pdbx_strand_id
1 'polypeptide(L)'
;MSAFFTYGQVLPAHRLFHSSRGGLFQPTVTQAIRLLSKGPFPVDPHGAPADKQRWSISNTCVDPFSEVPTAFTTNGEDAFLAPSTYACNSYSWIHIFPEGMIHQSAHKTMRYFKWGISRLILEPAECPDIVPMWIEGTDGVMHEDRGFPRFIPRINQKVSVTFGEKVDTEAIFGELRSKWQKLKRESEQGSSEPLAVGILNEKLMYGDEATELRLECTRKVRDLVLEVRRSRGFPDEDPKASMAETWLREGPKREGRMDDGSLVRDI
;
A
#
# COMPACT_ATOMS: atom_id res chain seq x y z
N MET A 1 -19.56 6.47 -5.25
CA MET A 1 -18.10 6.45 -5.03
C MET A 1 -17.49 5.08 -5.33
N SER A 2 -18.18 3.96 -5.04
CA SER A 2 -17.70 2.60 -5.33
C SER A 2 -17.31 2.34 -6.80
N ALA A 3 -18.08 2.85 -7.76
CA ALA A 3 -17.79 2.73 -9.19
C ALA A 3 -16.41 3.28 -9.61
N PHE A 4 -15.92 4.35 -8.95
CA PHE A 4 -14.59 4.91 -9.24
C PHE A 4 -13.48 3.89 -8.95
N PHE A 5 -13.58 3.19 -7.82
CA PHE A 5 -12.60 2.19 -7.41
C PHE A 5 -12.66 0.95 -8.31
N THR A 6 -13.87 0.44 -8.56
CA THR A 6 -14.09 -0.75 -9.39
C THR A 6 -13.61 -0.53 -10.82
N TYR A 7 -13.97 0.57 -11.47
CA TYR A 7 -13.56 0.85 -12.86
C TYR A 7 -12.14 1.39 -12.97
N GLY A 8 -11.66 2.10 -11.95
CA GLY A 8 -10.29 2.62 -11.91
C GLY A 8 -9.25 1.56 -11.58
N GLN A 9 -9.64 0.32 -11.30
CA GLN A 9 -8.76 -0.75 -10.80
C GLN A 9 -7.95 -0.30 -9.57
N VAL A 10 -8.56 0.53 -8.72
CA VAL A 10 -7.98 1.03 -7.47
C VAL A 10 -8.71 0.37 -6.32
N LEU A 11 -7.97 -0.20 -5.38
CA LEU A 11 -8.59 -0.74 -4.17
C LEU A 11 -8.99 0.40 -3.21
N PRO A 12 -10.21 0.38 -2.64
CA PRO A 12 -10.69 1.41 -1.73
C PRO A 12 -9.93 1.39 -0.40
N ALA A 13 -9.12 2.40 -0.10
CA ALA A 13 -8.32 2.43 1.13
C ALA A 13 -8.75 3.55 2.08
N HIS A 14 -8.96 3.22 3.36
CA HIS A 14 -9.17 4.19 4.43
C HIS A 14 -7.83 4.76 4.90
N ARG A 15 -7.83 6.07 5.18
CA ARG A 15 -6.71 6.77 5.81
C ARG A 15 -7.08 7.12 7.25
N LEU A 16 -6.16 6.85 8.18
CA LEU A 16 -6.35 7.14 9.61
C LEU A 16 -6.69 8.61 9.90
N PHE A 17 -6.27 9.52 9.01
CA PHE A 17 -6.58 10.94 9.14
C PHE A 17 -8.08 11.25 8.93
N HIS A 18 -8.75 10.50 8.05
CA HIS A 18 -10.16 10.73 7.71
C HIS A 18 -11.11 9.70 8.33
N SER A 19 -10.58 8.56 8.76
CA SER A 19 -11.37 7.41 9.19
C SER A 19 -10.62 6.57 10.21
N SER A 20 -11.26 6.23 11.32
CA SER A 20 -10.73 5.30 12.33
C SER A 20 -10.50 3.89 11.79
N ARG A 21 -11.07 3.56 10.62
CA ARG A 21 -10.92 2.28 9.92
C ARG A 21 -9.65 2.22 9.05
N GLY A 22 -8.89 3.31 9.00
CA GLY A 22 -7.62 3.34 8.29
C GLY A 22 -6.55 2.49 8.97
N GLY A 23 -5.41 2.37 8.29
CA GLY A 23 -4.24 1.70 8.82
C GLY A 23 -3.99 0.36 8.15
N LEU A 24 -3.21 -0.48 8.85
CA LEU A 24 -2.55 -1.60 8.22
C LEU A 24 -3.45 -2.83 8.02
N PHE A 25 -4.40 -3.04 8.92
CA PHE A 25 -5.21 -4.25 8.99
C PHE A 25 -6.58 -4.11 8.31
N GLN A 26 -6.74 -3.07 7.49
CA GLN A 26 -7.98 -2.86 6.75
C GLN A 26 -8.21 -3.96 5.69
N PRO A 27 -9.46 -4.31 5.37
CA PRO A 27 -9.82 -5.39 4.43
C PRO A 27 -9.16 -5.28 3.05
N THR A 28 -8.93 -4.05 2.60
CA THR A 28 -8.30 -3.75 1.31
C THR A 28 -6.87 -4.28 1.19
N VAL A 29 -6.11 -4.27 2.29
CA VAL A 29 -4.74 -4.82 2.28
C VAL A 29 -4.78 -6.34 2.10
N THR A 30 -5.77 -7.02 2.69
CA THR A 30 -6.02 -8.45 2.47
C THR A 30 -6.28 -8.75 0.98
N GLN A 31 -7.10 -7.93 0.31
CA GLN A 31 -7.34 -8.08 -1.13
C GLN A 31 -6.05 -7.92 -1.93
N ALA A 32 -5.22 -6.93 -1.63
CA ALA A 32 -3.93 -6.73 -2.29
C ALA A 32 -2.98 -7.92 -2.11
N ILE A 33 -2.84 -8.47 -0.90
CA ILE A 33 -2.01 -9.66 -0.63
C ILE A 33 -2.49 -10.87 -1.43
N ARG A 34 -3.81 -11.08 -1.47
CA ARG A 34 -4.43 -12.18 -2.20
C ARG A 34 -4.24 -12.06 -3.71
N LEU A 35 -4.28 -10.85 -4.26
CA LEU A 35 -3.99 -10.58 -5.66
C LEU A 35 -2.55 -10.97 -6.07
N LEU A 36 -1.58 -10.89 -5.14
CA LEU A 36 -0.21 -11.34 -5.37
C LEU A 36 -0.03 -12.86 -5.27
N SER A 37 -1.09 -13.59 -4.90
CA SER A 37 -1.07 -15.03 -4.66
C SER A 37 -1.96 -15.79 -5.65
N LYS A 38 -1.81 -17.11 -5.70
CA LYS A 38 -2.68 -17.99 -6.48
C LYS A 38 -4.07 -18.08 -5.84
N GLY A 39 -5.08 -17.52 -6.49
CA GLY A 39 -6.49 -17.62 -6.10
C GLY A 39 -7.22 -18.81 -6.75
N PRO A 40 -8.56 -18.78 -6.76
CA PRO A 40 -9.43 -17.73 -6.23
C PRO A 40 -9.53 -17.74 -4.70
N PHE A 41 -9.85 -16.59 -4.10
CA PHE A 41 -10.06 -16.46 -2.66
C PHE A 41 -11.51 -16.06 -2.33
N PRO A 42 -12.14 -16.67 -1.30
CA PRO A 42 -13.46 -16.25 -0.85
C PRO A 42 -13.42 -14.82 -0.29
N VAL A 43 -14.56 -14.12 -0.28
CA VAL A 43 -14.66 -12.75 0.28
C VAL A 43 -14.48 -12.73 1.80
N ASP A 44 -14.63 -13.86 2.46
CA ASP A 44 -14.47 -14.00 3.90
C ASP A 44 -13.04 -13.66 4.37
N PRO A 45 -12.91 -13.10 5.58
CA PRO A 45 -13.97 -12.76 6.53
C PRO A 45 -14.58 -11.37 6.27
N HIS A 46 -14.22 -10.71 5.17
CA HIS A 46 -14.61 -9.33 4.88
C HIS A 46 -15.74 -9.23 3.85
N GLY A 47 -16.60 -10.24 3.76
CA GLY A 47 -17.74 -10.24 2.84
C GLY A 47 -18.65 -9.03 3.10
N ALA A 48 -19.11 -8.39 2.02
CA ALA A 48 -20.14 -7.36 2.12
C ALA A 48 -21.46 -7.95 2.65
N PRO A 49 -22.33 -7.13 3.28
CA PRO A 49 -23.66 -7.56 3.73
C PRO A 49 -24.45 -8.30 2.64
N ALA A 50 -25.29 -9.27 3.04
CA ALA A 50 -25.97 -10.17 2.11
C ALA A 50 -26.86 -9.44 1.08
N ASP A 51 -27.49 -8.34 1.48
CA ASP A 51 -28.28 -7.46 0.59
C ASP A 51 -27.42 -6.75 -0.47
N LYS A 52 -26.12 -6.59 -0.20
CA LYS A 52 -25.12 -5.97 -1.07
C LYS A 52 -24.23 -6.99 -1.80
N GLN A 53 -24.55 -8.28 -1.72
CA GLN A 53 -23.97 -9.33 -2.57
C GLN A 53 -24.75 -9.53 -3.87
N ARG A 54 -25.78 -8.72 -4.13
CA ARG A 54 -26.56 -8.77 -5.36
C ARG A 54 -26.44 -7.46 -6.10
N TRP A 55 -26.36 -7.57 -7.43
CA TRP A 55 -26.37 -6.41 -8.30
C TRP A 55 -27.68 -5.63 -8.13
N SER A 56 -27.58 -4.30 -8.05
CA SER A 56 -28.71 -3.37 -8.11
C SER A 56 -28.28 -2.03 -8.68
N ILE A 57 -29.23 -1.15 -8.99
CA ILE A 57 -28.95 0.23 -9.46
C ILE A 57 -28.11 1.00 -8.42
N SER A 58 -28.29 0.72 -7.13
CA SER A 58 -27.50 1.33 -6.05
C SER A 58 -26.23 0.54 -5.69
N ASN A 59 -26.10 -0.70 -6.19
CA ASN A 59 -24.99 -1.61 -5.91
C ASN A 59 -24.48 -2.27 -7.20
N THR A 60 -23.83 -1.47 -8.03
CA THR A 60 -23.36 -1.88 -9.36
C THR A 60 -22.00 -2.60 -9.35
N CYS A 61 -21.34 -2.67 -8.20
CA CYS A 61 -19.97 -3.19 -8.05
C CYS A 61 -19.93 -4.68 -7.68
N VAL A 62 -20.91 -5.44 -8.17
CA VAL A 62 -21.07 -6.89 -7.92
C VAL A 62 -21.38 -7.57 -9.24
N ASP A 63 -20.83 -8.77 -9.44
CA ASP A 63 -21.08 -9.54 -10.65
C ASP A 63 -22.51 -10.14 -10.60
N PRO A 64 -23.41 -9.77 -11.52
CA PRO A 64 -24.77 -10.29 -11.56
C PRO A 64 -24.85 -11.76 -12.01
N PHE A 65 -23.78 -12.33 -12.55
CA PHE A 65 -23.74 -13.69 -13.07
C PHE A 65 -23.05 -14.69 -12.13
N SER A 66 -22.43 -14.21 -11.06
CA SER A 66 -21.77 -15.06 -10.07
C SER A 66 -22.79 -15.61 -9.05
N GLU A 67 -22.76 -16.93 -8.83
CA GLU A 67 -23.57 -17.59 -7.80
C GLU A 67 -22.94 -17.49 -6.39
N VAL A 68 -21.68 -17.08 -6.32
CA VAL A 68 -20.91 -16.91 -5.08
C VAL A 68 -20.78 -15.44 -4.71
N PRO A 69 -20.61 -15.10 -3.42
CA PRO A 69 -20.30 -13.74 -3.00
C PRO A 69 -19.04 -13.21 -3.68
N THR A 70 -19.15 -12.08 -4.39
CA THR A 70 -18.02 -11.42 -5.07
C THR A 70 -17.71 -10.04 -4.52
N ALA A 71 -18.43 -9.58 -3.48
CA ALA A 71 -18.22 -8.27 -2.89
C ALA A 71 -17.60 -8.36 -1.49
N PHE A 72 -16.66 -7.47 -1.21
CA PHE A 72 -16.11 -7.27 0.14
C PHE A 72 -16.51 -5.89 0.66
N THR A 73 -16.49 -5.75 1.98
CA THR A 73 -16.70 -4.48 2.66
C THR A 73 -15.40 -3.99 3.29
N THR A 74 -15.19 -2.68 3.27
CA THR A 74 -14.10 -2.03 3.98
C THR A 74 -14.51 -1.58 5.38
N ASN A 75 -15.81 -1.60 5.67
CA ASN A 75 -16.37 -0.81 6.76
C ASN A 75 -17.61 -1.47 7.43
N GLY A 76 -18.06 -2.62 6.96
CA GLY A 76 -19.24 -3.36 7.44
C GLY A 76 -20.55 -2.97 6.75
N GLU A 77 -20.59 -1.83 6.07
CA GLU A 77 -21.79 -1.29 5.44
C GLU A 77 -21.63 -1.14 3.93
N ASP A 78 -20.45 -0.83 3.42
CA ASP A 78 -20.20 -0.64 1.99
C ASP A 78 -19.98 -1.97 1.24
N ALA A 79 -19.95 -1.88 -0.10
CA ALA A 79 -19.69 -3.02 -0.96
C ALA A 79 -18.83 -2.60 -2.15
N PHE A 80 -17.77 -3.36 -2.36
CA PHE A 80 -16.86 -3.23 -3.49
C PHE A 80 -16.58 -4.60 -4.08
N LEU A 81 -16.35 -4.66 -5.38
CA LEU A 81 -15.95 -5.89 -6.04
C LEU A 81 -14.65 -6.40 -5.40
N ALA A 82 -14.62 -7.66 -4.98
CA ALA A 82 -13.44 -8.31 -4.43
C ALA A 82 -12.64 -8.94 -5.58
N PRO A 83 -11.61 -8.27 -6.12
CA PRO A 83 -10.94 -8.77 -7.32
C PRO A 83 -10.22 -10.10 -7.09
N SER A 84 -9.86 -10.43 -5.85
CA SER A 84 -9.22 -11.71 -5.51
C SER A 84 -10.14 -12.94 -5.63
N THR A 85 -11.45 -12.73 -5.78
CA THR A 85 -12.43 -13.81 -5.99
C THR A 85 -12.32 -14.43 -7.38
N TYR A 86 -11.76 -13.69 -8.35
CA TYR A 86 -11.59 -14.16 -9.70
C TYR A 86 -10.19 -14.76 -9.88
N ALA A 87 -10.13 -16.04 -10.25
CA ALA A 87 -8.86 -16.75 -10.44
C ALA A 87 -7.97 -16.09 -11.51
N CYS A 88 -8.56 -15.45 -12.53
CA CYS A 88 -7.85 -14.73 -13.58
C CYS A 88 -7.07 -13.49 -13.09
N ASN A 89 -7.36 -13.00 -11.88
CA ASN A 89 -6.64 -11.88 -11.26
C ASN A 89 -5.50 -12.36 -10.34
N SER A 90 -5.19 -13.66 -10.30
CA SER A 90 -4.04 -14.18 -9.54
C SER A 90 -2.73 -13.62 -10.09
N TYR A 91 -1.73 -13.42 -9.22
CA TYR A 91 -0.43 -12.88 -9.59
C TYR A 91 -0.51 -11.52 -10.29
N SER A 92 -1.44 -10.67 -9.85
CA SER A 92 -1.64 -9.33 -10.38
C SER A 92 -0.44 -8.42 -10.10
N TRP A 93 -0.28 -7.41 -10.95
CA TRP A 93 0.65 -6.32 -10.75
C TRP A 93 0.06 -5.25 -9.81
N ILE A 94 0.82 -4.83 -8.79
CA ILE A 94 0.40 -3.81 -7.81
C ILE A 94 1.40 -2.66 -7.77
N HIS A 95 0.91 -1.44 -8.01
CA HIS A 95 1.66 -0.21 -7.76
C HIS A 95 1.33 0.35 -6.38
N ILE A 96 2.36 0.77 -5.63
CA ILE A 96 2.20 1.34 -4.29
C ILE A 96 3.13 2.54 -4.09
N PHE A 97 2.59 3.57 -3.44
CA PHE A 97 3.31 4.79 -3.07
C PHE A 97 3.46 4.83 -1.53
N PRO A 98 4.54 4.27 -0.97
CA PRO A 98 4.62 3.95 0.46
C PRO A 98 4.75 5.18 1.37
N GLU A 99 5.12 6.36 0.85
CA GLU A 99 5.10 7.61 1.64
C GLU A 99 3.67 7.98 2.08
N GLY A 100 2.68 7.64 1.25
CA GLY A 100 1.26 7.84 1.50
C GLY A 100 0.87 9.28 1.79
N MET A 101 1.61 10.25 1.24
CA MET A 101 1.32 11.68 1.12
C MET A 101 2.04 12.21 -0.12
N ILE A 102 1.59 13.34 -0.68
CA ILE A 102 2.34 14.08 -1.69
C ILE A 102 3.46 14.83 -0.96
N HIS A 103 4.70 14.64 -1.39
CA HIS A 103 5.87 15.36 -0.89
C HIS A 103 6.62 15.95 -2.08
N GLN A 104 6.80 17.28 -2.08
CA GLN A 104 7.56 18.01 -3.08
C GLN A 104 8.71 18.73 -2.37
N SER A 105 9.94 18.30 -2.64
CA SER A 105 11.16 18.85 -2.06
C SER A 105 12.08 19.32 -3.18
N ALA A 106 12.70 20.50 -3.00
CA ALA A 106 13.69 21.02 -3.94
C ALA A 106 14.89 20.07 -4.10
N HIS A 107 15.25 19.36 -3.03
CA HIS A 107 16.33 18.36 -3.01
C HIS A 107 15.84 16.94 -3.37
N LYS A 108 14.56 16.80 -3.73
CA LYS A 108 13.90 15.52 -4.06
C LYS A 108 14.19 14.45 -3.00
N THR A 109 14.06 14.86 -1.74
CA THR A 109 14.15 13.96 -0.60
C THR A 109 12.85 13.16 -0.50
N MET A 110 12.93 11.88 -0.19
CA MET A 110 11.75 11.06 0.12
C MET A 110 11.39 11.17 1.59
N ARG A 111 10.11 11.09 1.92
CA ARG A 111 9.69 10.85 3.31
C ARG A 111 9.86 9.38 3.70
N TYR A 112 9.77 9.10 5.00
CA TYR A 112 9.71 7.74 5.50
C TYR A 112 8.61 6.92 4.80
N PHE A 113 8.88 5.63 4.63
CA PHE A 113 7.89 4.71 4.07
C PHE A 113 6.98 4.20 5.18
N LYS A 114 5.67 4.23 4.93
CA LYS A 114 4.70 3.61 5.82
C LYS A 114 4.95 2.11 5.79
N TRP A 115 5.19 1.57 6.98
CA TRP A 115 5.46 0.16 7.23
C TRP A 115 4.40 -0.84 6.75
N GLY A 116 3.26 -0.38 6.24
CA GLY A 116 2.26 -1.26 5.70
C GLY A 116 2.63 -1.99 4.42
N ILE A 117 3.62 -1.47 3.68
CA ILE A 117 4.20 -2.14 2.52
C ILE A 117 4.72 -3.55 2.85
N SER A 118 5.23 -3.75 4.07
CA SER A 118 5.79 -5.02 4.51
C SER A 118 4.81 -6.19 4.41
N ARG A 119 3.49 -5.93 4.55
CA ARG A 119 2.47 -6.97 4.42
C ARG A 119 2.43 -7.57 3.02
N LEU A 120 2.66 -6.76 1.99
CA LEU A 120 2.70 -7.22 0.59
C LEU A 120 3.92 -8.08 0.27
N ILE A 121 4.90 -8.17 1.17
CA ILE A 121 6.16 -8.91 0.97
C ILE A 121 6.22 -10.14 1.90
N LEU A 122 5.83 -9.96 3.16
CA LEU A 122 5.95 -10.99 4.19
C LEU A 122 4.79 -12.00 4.15
N GLU A 123 3.57 -11.55 3.84
CA GLU A 123 2.35 -12.36 3.98
C GLU A 123 1.97 -13.23 2.78
N PRO A 124 2.25 -12.85 1.51
CA PRO A 124 2.03 -13.74 0.37
C PRO A 124 2.80 -15.06 0.52
N ALA A 125 2.21 -16.14 -0.01
CA ALA A 125 2.81 -17.47 0.05
C ALA A 125 4.18 -17.51 -0.66
N GLU A 126 4.25 -16.88 -1.84
CA GLU A 126 5.47 -16.67 -2.61
C GLU A 126 5.83 -15.18 -2.57
N CYS A 127 7.13 -14.85 -2.52
CA CYS A 127 7.51 -13.44 -2.53
C CYS A 127 7.19 -12.88 -3.92
N PRO A 128 6.45 -11.76 -4.04
CA PRO A 128 6.22 -11.16 -5.34
C PRO A 128 7.52 -10.61 -5.92
N ASP A 129 7.59 -10.52 -7.25
CA ASP A 129 8.65 -9.77 -7.91
C ASP A 129 8.53 -8.28 -7.55
N ILE A 130 9.64 -7.69 -7.10
CA ILE A 130 9.70 -6.28 -6.67
C ILE A 130 10.56 -5.51 -7.65
N VAL A 131 10.01 -4.40 -8.17
CA VAL A 131 10.72 -3.45 -9.04
C VAL A 131 10.62 -2.07 -8.41
N PRO A 132 11.70 -1.53 -7.81
CA PRO A 132 11.69 -0.18 -7.28
C PRO A 132 11.57 0.84 -8.41
N MET A 133 10.82 1.91 -8.17
CA MET A 133 10.60 2.97 -9.15
C MET A 133 10.85 4.35 -8.55
N TRP A 134 11.39 5.24 -9.36
CA TRP A 134 11.61 6.64 -9.05
C TRP A 134 10.88 7.52 -10.05
N ILE A 135 10.00 8.40 -9.57
CA ILE A 135 9.23 9.34 -10.40
C ILE A 135 9.62 10.76 -10.03
N GLU A 136 9.93 11.58 -11.04
CA GLU A 136 10.28 12.98 -10.84
C GLU A 136 9.70 13.88 -11.94
N GLY A 137 9.51 15.17 -11.62
CA GLY A 137 9.03 16.19 -12.56
C GLY A 137 7.51 16.39 -12.58
N THR A 138 6.75 15.57 -11.85
CA THR A 138 5.31 15.76 -11.65
C THR A 138 5.00 17.03 -10.85
N ASP A 139 5.90 17.42 -9.95
CA ASP A 139 5.93 18.67 -9.22
C ASP A 139 6.11 19.89 -10.14
N GLY A 140 6.86 19.75 -11.24
CA GLY A 140 6.97 20.79 -12.27
C GLY A 140 5.65 21.02 -13.00
N VAL A 141 4.90 19.95 -13.28
CA VAL A 141 3.60 19.98 -13.97
C VAL A 141 2.51 20.55 -13.06
N MET A 142 2.41 20.01 -11.84
CA MET A 142 1.38 20.29 -10.85
C MET A 142 2.02 20.60 -9.47
N HIS A 143 2.70 21.75 -9.38
CA HIS A 143 3.32 22.22 -8.14
C HIS A 143 2.29 22.55 -7.06
N GLU A 144 2.52 22.25 -5.77
CA GLU A 144 1.49 22.46 -4.74
C GLU A 144 1.23 23.95 -4.41
N ASP A 145 2.24 24.81 -4.50
CA ASP A 145 2.09 26.26 -4.29
C ASP A 145 1.43 27.03 -5.46
N ARG A 146 0.82 26.33 -6.43
CA ARG A 146 0.24 27.00 -7.60
C ARG A 146 -1.05 27.75 -7.27
N GLY A 147 -1.18 28.96 -7.83
CA GLY A 147 -2.35 29.83 -7.70
C GLY A 147 -3.52 29.45 -8.62
N PHE A 148 -4.56 30.30 -8.66
CA PHE A 148 -5.69 30.10 -9.57
C PHE A 148 -5.29 30.40 -11.03
N PRO A 149 -5.69 29.55 -12.02
CA PRO A 149 -6.46 28.31 -11.89
C PRO A 149 -5.60 27.08 -11.53
N ARG A 150 -5.92 26.42 -10.41
CA ARG A 150 -5.10 25.31 -9.85
C ARG A 150 -5.20 23.99 -10.63
N PHE A 151 -6.22 23.83 -11.47
CA PHE A 151 -6.47 22.59 -12.20
C PHE A 151 -5.72 22.51 -13.54
N ILE A 152 -5.09 23.59 -13.98
CA ILE A 152 -4.38 23.64 -15.26
C ILE A 152 -2.93 23.20 -15.07
N PRO A 153 -2.47 22.11 -15.71
CA PRO A 153 -1.09 21.67 -15.64
C PRO A 153 -0.16 22.62 -16.41
N ARG A 154 1.06 22.82 -15.91
CA ARG A 154 2.10 23.54 -16.66
C ARG A 154 2.57 22.68 -17.83
N ILE A 155 2.62 23.28 -19.01
CA ILE A 155 3.15 22.64 -20.23
C ILE A 155 4.69 22.68 -20.27
N ASN A 156 5.29 21.90 -21.16
CA ASN A 156 6.76 21.82 -21.37
C ASN A 156 7.57 21.43 -20.12
N GLN A 157 6.96 20.67 -19.22
CA GLN A 157 7.65 20.10 -18.06
C GLN A 157 8.16 18.69 -18.40
N LYS A 158 9.35 18.34 -17.91
CA LYS A 158 9.94 17.02 -18.10
C LYS A 158 9.53 16.11 -16.96
N VAL A 159 8.74 15.09 -17.26
CA VAL A 159 8.44 13.99 -16.33
C VAL A 159 9.31 12.80 -16.70
N SER A 160 9.95 12.17 -15.71
CA SER A 160 10.68 10.93 -15.92
C SER A 160 10.33 9.90 -14.88
N VAL A 161 10.20 8.66 -15.35
CA VAL A 161 10.01 7.47 -14.52
C VAL A 161 11.22 6.58 -14.76
N THR A 162 11.90 6.21 -13.68
CA THR A 162 13.07 5.33 -13.70
C THR A 162 12.72 4.07 -12.96
N PHE A 163 12.92 2.93 -13.61
CA PHE A 163 12.76 1.62 -12.98
C PHE A 163 14.13 1.09 -12.60
N GLY A 164 14.27 0.60 -11.37
CA GLY A 164 15.43 -0.18 -10.97
C GLY A 164 15.39 -1.59 -11.55
N GLU A 165 16.43 -2.35 -11.26
CA GLU A 165 16.46 -3.77 -11.62
C GLU A 165 15.47 -4.58 -10.79
N LYS A 166 15.05 -5.74 -11.31
CA LYS A 166 14.28 -6.71 -10.54
C LYS A 166 15.11 -7.13 -9.33
N VAL A 167 14.52 -6.99 -8.16
CA VAL A 167 15.18 -7.31 -6.89
C VAL A 167 15.37 -8.81 -6.76
N ASP A 168 16.54 -9.25 -6.28
CA ASP A 168 16.71 -10.61 -5.75
C ASP A 168 15.97 -10.71 -4.41
N THR A 169 14.71 -11.14 -4.50
CA THR A 169 13.80 -11.17 -3.35
C THR A 169 14.26 -12.14 -2.27
N GLU A 170 14.93 -13.23 -2.65
CA GLU A 170 15.40 -14.24 -1.69
C GLU A 170 16.61 -13.70 -0.92
N ALA A 171 17.58 -13.08 -1.63
CA ALA A 171 18.73 -12.49 -0.98
C ALA A 171 18.37 -11.37 0.01
N ILE A 172 17.37 -10.54 -0.32
CA ILE A 172 17.02 -9.37 0.50
C ILE A 172 15.99 -9.68 1.58
N PHE A 173 14.95 -10.46 1.24
CA PHE A 173 13.79 -10.67 2.10
C PHE A 173 13.64 -12.13 2.58
N GLY A 174 14.44 -13.09 2.08
CA GLY A 174 14.31 -14.51 2.41
C GLY A 174 14.39 -14.81 3.91
N GLU A 175 15.34 -14.19 4.62
CA GLU A 175 15.46 -14.32 6.08
C GLU A 175 14.23 -13.73 6.81
N LEU A 176 13.78 -12.54 6.42
CA LEU A 176 12.62 -11.88 7.01
C LEU A 176 11.33 -12.69 6.80
N ARG A 177 11.15 -13.24 5.60
CA ARG A 177 10.02 -14.11 5.28
C ARG A 177 10.10 -15.41 6.08
N SER A 178 11.29 -15.98 6.24
CA SER A 178 11.49 -17.20 7.04
C SER A 178 11.12 -16.99 8.51
N LYS A 179 11.56 -15.86 9.10
CA LYS A 179 11.16 -15.44 10.46
C LYS A 179 9.65 -15.22 10.56
N TRP A 180 9.06 -14.53 9.59
CA TRP A 180 7.61 -14.32 9.53
C TRP A 180 6.83 -15.65 9.47
N GLN A 181 7.23 -16.61 8.64
CA GLN A 181 6.58 -17.91 8.54
C GLN A 181 6.76 -18.76 9.81
N LYS A 182 7.87 -18.61 10.53
CA LYS A 182 8.05 -19.22 11.86
C LYS A 182 7.07 -18.60 12.86
N LEU A 183 7.02 -17.27 12.94
CA LEU A 183 6.11 -16.54 13.82
C LEU A 183 4.64 -16.86 13.54
N LYS A 184 4.25 -16.96 12.26
CA LYS A 184 2.90 -17.37 11.84
C LYS A 184 2.56 -18.76 12.38
N ARG A 185 3.42 -19.76 12.12
CA ARG A 185 3.21 -21.14 12.59
C ARG A 185 3.09 -21.21 14.10
N GLU A 186 3.93 -20.48 14.84
CA GLU A 186 3.85 -20.42 16.31
C GLU A 186 2.58 -19.74 16.80
N SER A 187 2.07 -18.73 16.09
CA SER A 187 0.82 -18.07 16.44
C SER A 187 -0.42 -18.93 16.19
N GLU A 188 -0.31 -19.92 15.29
CA GLU A 188 -1.37 -20.86 14.94
C GLU A 188 -1.32 -22.15 15.79
N GLN A 189 -0.28 -22.35 16.61
CA GLN A 189 -0.19 -23.49 17.52
C GLN A 189 -1.39 -23.50 18.49
N GLY A 190 -2.24 -24.53 18.36
CA GLY A 190 -3.47 -24.68 19.16
C GLY A 190 -4.74 -24.20 18.49
N SER A 191 -4.67 -23.64 17.27
CA SER A 191 -5.84 -23.35 16.43
C SER A 191 -6.19 -24.56 15.57
N SER A 192 -7.48 -24.84 15.39
CA SER A 192 -7.95 -26.01 14.60
C SER A 192 -7.78 -25.82 13.09
N GLU A 193 -7.73 -24.58 12.61
CA GLU A 193 -7.62 -24.25 11.19
C GLU A 193 -6.54 -23.17 10.97
N PRO A 194 -5.79 -23.23 9.85
CA PRO A 194 -4.80 -22.22 9.51
C PRO A 194 -5.47 -20.90 9.12
N LEU A 195 -4.80 -19.78 9.38
CA LEU A 195 -5.31 -18.46 8.98
C LEU A 195 -5.32 -18.33 7.45
N ALA A 196 -6.45 -17.87 6.91
CA ALA A 196 -6.59 -17.54 5.51
C ALA A 196 -5.57 -16.47 5.07
N VAL A 197 -5.20 -16.48 3.77
CA VAL A 197 -4.20 -15.55 3.22
C VAL A 197 -4.61 -14.10 3.45
N GLY A 198 -3.70 -13.31 4.02
CA GLY A 198 -3.89 -11.90 4.39
C GLY A 198 -4.69 -11.66 5.68
N ILE A 199 -5.12 -12.72 6.37
CA ILE A 199 -5.79 -12.63 7.67
C ILE A 199 -4.79 -12.90 8.79
N LEU A 200 -4.87 -12.10 9.84
CA LEU A 200 -3.94 -12.11 10.97
C LEU A 200 -4.71 -12.29 12.28
N ASN A 201 -4.07 -12.87 13.28
CA ASN A 201 -4.52 -12.83 14.67
C ASN A 201 -3.87 -11.65 15.41
N GLU A 202 -4.27 -11.41 16.67
CA GLU A 202 -3.75 -10.28 17.46
C GLU A 202 -2.22 -10.33 17.65
N LYS A 203 -1.65 -11.53 17.84
CA LYS A 203 -0.19 -11.71 17.96
C LYS A 203 0.55 -11.25 16.71
N LEU A 204 0.05 -11.60 15.52
CA LEU A 204 0.64 -11.18 14.24
C LEU A 204 0.34 -9.72 13.92
N MET A 205 -0.77 -9.15 14.41
CA MET A 205 -1.09 -7.74 14.23
C MET A 205 -0.19 -6.84 15.09
N TYR A 206 -0.12 -7.11 16.39
CA TYR A 206 0.42 -6.17 17.38
C TYR A 206 1.64 -6.68 18.15
N GLY A 207 2.10 -7.90 17.92
CA GLY A 207 3.28 -8.44 18.59
C GLY A 207 4.55 -7.67 18.23
N ASP A 208 5.46 -7.56 19.20
CA ASP A 208 6.72 -6.82 19.05
C ASP A 208 7.59 -7.41 17.93
N GLU A 209 7.72 -8.74 17.87
CA GLU A 209 8.47 -9.43 16.82
C GLU A 209 7.87 -9.18 15.43
N ALA A 210 6.53 -9.20 15.32
CA ALA A 210 5.85 -8.88 14.07
C ALA A 210 6.11 -7.42 13.65
N THR A 211 6.11 -6.50 14.62
CA THR A 211 6.38 -5.08 14.40
C THR A 211 7.81 -4.84 13.92
N GLU A 212 8.79 -5.47 14.56
CA GLU A 212 10.20 -5.38 14.20
C GLU A 212 10.45 -5.89 12.77
N LEU A 213 9.92 -7.06 12.42
CA LEU A 213 10.03 -7.62 11.06
C LEU A 213 9.46 -6.67 10.01
N ARG A 214 8.31 -6.03 10.29
CA ARG A 214 7.69 -5.06 9.38
C ARG A 214 8.53 -3.80 9.22
N LEU A 215 9.10 -3.29 10.32
CA LEU A 215 9.98 -2.13 10.29
C LEU A 215 11.24 -2.42 9.47
N GLU A 216 11.89 -3.56 9.70
CA GLU A 216 13.09 -3.96 8.95
C GLU A 216 12.79 -4.15 7.45
N CYS A 217 11.71 -4.87 7.13
CA CYS A 217 11.25 -5.05 5.74
C CYS A 217 11.04 -3.70 5.05
N THR A 218 10.39 -2.76 5.73
CA THR A 218 10.11 -1.42 5.19
C THR A 218 11.37 -0.60 4.95
N ARG A 219 12.37 -0.70 5.85
CA ARG A 219 13.67 -0.05 5.64
C ARG A 219 14.36 -0.58 4.38
N LYS A 220 14.42 -1.92 4.21
CA LYS A 220 14.99 -2.54 3.01
C LYS A 220 14.28 -2.09 1.72
N VAL A 221 12.95 -1.98 1.74
CA VAL A 221 12.18 -1.43 0.58
C VAL A 221 12.55 0.02 0.29
N ARG A 222 12.73 0.84 1.32
CA ARG A 222 13.19 2.22 1.13
C ARG A 222 14.58 2.28 0.52
N ASP A 223 15.50 1.46 1.01
CA ASP A 223 16.89 1.44 0.53
C ASP A 223 16.97 1.08 -0.97
N LEU A 224 16.12 0.16 -1.43
CA LEU A 224 15.97 -0.17 -2.85
C LEU A 224 15.54 1.04 -3.70
N VAL A 225 14.63 1.89 -3.20
CA VAL A 225 14.24 3.11 -3.91
C VAL A 225 15.35 4.16 -3.84
N LEU A 226 16.09 4.24 -2.74
CA LEU A 226 17.27 5.12 -2.62
C LEU A 226 18.36 4.75 -3.63
N GLU A 227 18.54 3.47 -3.95
CA GLU A 227 19.47 3.03 -5.00
C GLU A 227 19.06 3.55 -6.39
N VAL A 228 17.76 3.46 -6.73
CA VAL A 228 17.24 4.04 -7.99
C VAL A 228 17.40 5.56 -7.99
N ARG A 229 17.20 6.21 -6.85
CA ARG A 229 17.44 7.66 -6.70
C ARG A 229 18.92 8.01 -6.91
N ARG A 230 19.85 7.22 -6.36
CA ARG A 230 21.30 7.41 -6.58
C ARG A 230 21.70 7.22 -8.04
N SER A 231 21.14 6.24 -8.73
CA SER A 231 21.43 6.01 -10.16
C SER A 231 21.01 7.18 -11.06
N ARG A 232 20.10 8.04 -10.57
CA ARG A 232 19.71 9.31 -11.21
C ARG A 232 20.62 10.49 -10.90
N GLY A 233 21.66 10.30 -10.09
CA GLY A 233 22.66 11.30 -9.74
C GLY A 233 22.28 12.20 -8.55
N PHE A 234 21.28 11.82 -7.76
CA PHE A 234 20.95 12.55 -6.54
C PHE A 234 21.88 12.16 -5.36
N PRO A 235 22.25 13.13 -4.50
CA PRO A 235 23.13 12.87 -3.35
C PRO A 235 22.41 12.07 -2.28
N ASP A 236 23.12 11.29 -1.47
CA ASP A 236 22.51 10.56 -0.35
C ASP A 236 21.71 11.47 0.59
N GLU A 237 20.61 10.93 1.11
CA GLU A 237 19.74 11.64 2.04
C GLU A 237 20.29 11.58 3.47
N ASP A 238 19.87 12.53 4.32
CA ASP A 238 20.08 12.40 5.76
C ASP A 238 19.36 11.13 6.26
N PRO A 239 20.05 10.20 6.95
CA PRO A 239 19.43 9.01 7.53
C PRO A 239 18.19 9.32 8.39
N LYS A 240 18.09 10.51 8.97
CA LYS A 240 16.90 10.94 9.72
C LYS A 240 15.64 11.02 8.85
N ALA A 241 15.76 11.26 7.55
CA ALA A 241 14.62 11.33 6.63
C ALA A 241 13.82 10.00 6.57
N SER A 242 14.47 8.87 6.87
CA SER A 242 13.80 7.56 6.93
C SER A 242 12.96 7.36 8.19
N MET A 243 13.08 8.21 9.20
CA MET A 243 12.41 8.05 10.50
C MET A 243 11.12 8.86 10.56
N ALA A 244 10.02 8.20 10.94
CA ALA A 244 8.74 8.89 11.12
C ALA A 244 8.81 10.02 12.17
N GLU A 245 9.63 9.86 13.20
CA GLU A 245 9.86 10.86 14.24
C GLU A 245 10.40 12.19 13.72
N THR A 246 11.27 12.15 12.72
CA THR A 246 11.85 13.36 12.11
C THR A 246 10.74 14.26 11.58
N TRP A 247 9.78 13.66 10.86
CA TRP A 247 8.64 14.36 10.29
C TRP A 247 7.54 14.70 11.30
N LEU A 248 7.50 14.02 12.46
CA LEU A 248 6.64 14.38 13.59
C LEU A 248 7.16 15.64 14.31
N ARG A 249 8.48 15.86 14.31
CA ARG A 249 9.13 17.02 14.93
C ARG A 249 8.98 18.31 14.13
N GLU A 250 8.65 18.23 12.84
CA GLU A 250 8.40 19.39 11.95
C GLU A 250 7.09 20.16 12.25
N GLY A 251 6.41 19.81 13.35
CA GLY A 251 5.31 20.59 13.92
C GLY A 251 3.90 20.08 13.58
N PRO A 252 2.85 20.72 14.14
CA PRO A 252 1.46 20.28 13.97
C PRO A 252 0.91 20.52 12.55
N LYS A 253 1.64 21.28 11.73
CA LYS A 253 1.24 21.65 10.39
C LYS A 253 1.53 20.46 9.45
N ARG A 254 0.50 19.66 9.17
CA ARG A 254 0.62 18.44 8.33
C ARG A 254 0.60 18.72 6.82
N GLU A 255 0.10 19.89 6.41
CA GLU A 255 0.00 20.29 5.01
C GLU A 255 0.55 21.70 4.76
N GLY A 256 0.97 21.94 3.52
CA GLY A 256 1.56 23.17 3.05
C GLY A 256 3.08 23.15 3.17
N ARG A 257 3.67 24.34 3.27
CA ARG A 257 5.12 24.52 3.36
C ARG A 257 5.64 24.19 4.76
N MET A 258 6.64 23.31 4.79
CA MET A 258 7.38 22.82 5.96
C MET A 258 8.66 23.62 6.19
N ASP A 259 9.28 23.43 7.36
CA ASP A 259 10.48 24.16 7.78
C ASP A 259 11.72 23.80 6.94
N ASP A 260 11.75 22.60 6.35
CA ASP A 260 12.78 22.15 5.40
C ASP A 260 12.57 22.73 3.98
N GLY A 261 11.52 23.54 3.79
CA GLY A 261 11.14 24.11 2.50
C GLY A 261 10.37 23.15 1.59
N SER A 262 10.09 21.92 2.03
CA SER A 262 9.23 20.99 1.29
C SER A 262 7.76 21.38 1.38
N LEU A 263 6.99 20.92 0.40
CA LEU A 263 5.53 21.04 0.37
C LEU A 263 4.93 19.66 0.56
N VAL A 264 4.05 19.57 1.55
CA VAL A 264 3.34 18.32 1.85
C VAL A 264 1.86 18.53 1.65
N ARG A 265 1.20 17.54 1.07
CA ARG A 265 -0.26 17.53 0.95
C ARG A 265 -0.82 16.12 1.08
N ASP A 266 -1.99 16.00 1.68
CA ASP A 266 -2.74 14.75 1.65
C ASP A 266 -3.29 14.50 0.23
N ILE A 267 -3.22 13.24 -0.21
CA ILE A 267 -3.59 12.79 -1.58
C ILE A 267 -5.08 12.98 -1.85
#